data_AF-A0A1H4JU94-F1
#
_entry.id   AF-A0A1H4JU94-F1
#
_cell.length_a   1.000
_cell.length_b   1.000
_cell.length_c   1.000
_cell.angle_alpha   90.00
_cell.angle_beta   90.00
_cell.angle_gamma   90.00
#
_symmetry.space_group_name_H-M   'P 1'
#
loop_
_entity.id
_entity.type
_entity.pdbx_description
1 polymer ?
#
loop_
_entity_poly.entity_id
_entity_poly.type
_entity_poly.pdbx_seq_one_letter_code
_entity_poly.pdbx_strand_id
1 'polypeptide(L)'
;MQAIDLESCLTFVYANRLAADILKDKAQKLFETLSSVNDSVLRASLEYTARSSLLRALRHERLANLQERDMGSRCYCKSRAPIH
;
A
#
# COMPACT_ATOMS: atom_id res chain seq x y z
N MET A 1 -20.19 -18.16 -12.22
CA MET A 1 -19.00 -17.29 -12.09
C MET A 1 -19.49 -16.02 -11.39
N GLN A 2 -19.16 -15.83 -10.11
CA GLN A 2 -19.62 -14.65 -9.37
C GLN A 2 -19.06 -13.41 -10.08
N ALA A 3 -19.94 -12.50 -10.50
CA ALA A 3 -19.57 -11.18 -10.98
C ALA A 3 -18.84 -10.50 -9.81
N ILE A 4 -17.52 -10.50 -9.86
CA ILE A 4 -16.71 -9.70 -8.95
C ILE A 4 -17.05 -8.26 -9.29
N ASP A 5 -17.66 -7.57 -8.33
CA ASP A 5 -18.00 -6.16 -8.46
C ASP A 5 -16.70 -5.37 -8.65
N LEU A 6 -16.46 -4.96 -9.90
CA LEU A 6 -15.27 -4.25 -10.32
C LEU A 6 -15.13 -2.92 -9.56
N GLU A 7 -16.25 -2.27 -9.21
CA GLU A 7 -16.27 -1.03 -8.45
C GLU A 7 -15.79 -1.24 -7.02
N SER A 8 -16.25 -2.31 -6.37
CA SER A 8 -15.73 -2.73 -5.06
C SER A 8 -14.21 -2.98 -5.11
N CYS A 9 -13.72 -3.70 -6.11
CA CYS A 9 -12.28 -3.96 -6.26
C CYS A 9 -11.47 -2.68 -6.48
N LEU A 10 -11.93 -1.76 -7.34
CA LEU A 10 -11.29 -0.46 -7.55
C LEU A 10 -11.26 0.37 -6.26
N THR A 11 -12.34 0.31 -5.47
CA THR A 11 -12.42 1.01 -4.17
C THR A 11 -11.39 0.47 -3.18
N PHE A 12 -11.20 -0.85 -3.11
CA PHE A 12 -10.17 -1.46 -2.25
C PHE A 12 -8.74 -1.12 -2.70
N VAL A 13 -8.47 -1.13 -4.01
CA VAL A 13 -7.18 -0.69 -4.57
C VAL A 13 -6.91 0.77 -4.15
N TYR A 14 -7.89 1.65 -4.36
CA TYR A 14 -7.79 3.06 -4.00
C TYR A 14 -7.55 3.25 -2.49
N ALA A 15 -8.30 2.56 -1.65
CA ALA A 15 -8.13 2.63 -0.20
C ALA A 15 -6.73 2.17 0.26
N ASN A 16 -6.19 1.10 -0.34
CA ASN A 16 -4.84 0.63 -0.04
C ASN A 16 -3.77 1.62 -0.52
N ARG A 17 -3.94 2.24 -1.70
CA ARG A 17 -3.04 3.30 -2.19
C ARG A 17 -3.04 4.49 -1.24
N LEU A 18 -4.23 4.99 -0.88
CA LEU A 18 -4.39 6.11 0.05
C LEU A 18 -3.76 5.81 1.42
N ALA A 19 -3.99 4.61 1.96
CA ALA A 19 -3.38 4.20 3.23
C ALA A 19 -1.85 4.15 3.13
N ALA A 20 -1.30 3.65 2.02
CA ALA A 20 0.14 3.63 1.79
C ALA A 20 0.73 5.04 1.76
N ASP A 21 0.09 5.97 1.06
CA ASP A 21 0.56 7.35 0.93
C ASP A 21 0.52 8.11 2.26
N ILE A 22 -0.58 7.98 3.03
CA ILE A 22 -0.70 8.57 4.37
C ILE A 22 0.41 8.05 5.30
N LEU A 23 0.70 6.74 5.26
CA LEU A 23 1.73 6.14 6.09
C LEU A 23 3.15 6.53 5.67
N LYS A 24 3.40 6.72 4.35
CA LYS A 24 4.67 7.25 3.83
C LYS A 24 4.88 8.70 4.26
N ASP A 25 3.87 9.55 4.11
CA ASP A 25 3.91 10.95 4.55
C ASP A 25 4.17 11.06 6.06
N LYS A 26 3.47 10.24 6.87
CA LYS A 26 3.72 10.15 8.30
C LYS A 26 5.15 9.72 8.61
N ALA A 27 5.67 8.69 7.94
CA ALA A 27 7.04 8.23 8.15
C ALA A 27 8.06 9.33 7.80
N GLN A 28 7.85 10.02 6.67
CA GLN A 28 8.69 11.12 6.24
C GLN A 28 8.73 12.27 7.25
N LYS A 29 7.58 12.75 7.72
CA LYS A 29 7.49 13.80 8.75
C LYS A 29 8.23 13.41 10.04
N LEU A 30 8.13 12.14 10.44
CA LEU A 30 8.87 11.64 11.60
C LEU A 30 10.38 11.64 11.35
N PHE A 31 10.86 11.20 10.19
CA PHE A 31 12.28 11.24 9.83
C PHE A 31 12.82 12.68 9.77
N GLU A 32 12.05 13.63 9.24
CA GLU A 32 12.39 15.05 9.25
C GLU A 32 12.53 15.58 10.69
N THR A 33 11.59 15.20 11.57
CA THR A 33 11.60 15.58 12.99
C THR A 33 12.84 15.06 13.72
N LEU A 34 13.36 13.86 13.38
CA LEU A 34 14.53 13.27 14.06
C LEU A 34 15.76 14.18 14.04
N SER A 35 15.91 15.02 13.01
CA SER A 35 17.05 15.95 12.88
C SER A 35 17.07 17.03 13.98
N SER A 36 15.91 17.33 14.56
CA SER A 36 15.73 18.36 15.59
C SER A 36 15.66 17.84 17.03
N VAL A 37 15.66 16.51 17.22
CA VAL A 37 15.48 15.88 18.55
C VAL A 37 16.83 15.49 19.15
N ASN A 38 17.19 16.15 20.26
CA ASN A 38 18.42 15.87 21.01
C ASN A 38 18.30 14.74 22.04
N ASP A 39 17.08 14.41 22.47
CA ASP A 39 16.82 13.31 23.40
C ASP A 39 16.99 11.96 22.68
N SER A 40 17.97 11.17 23.12
CA SER A 40 18.33 9.89 22.48
C SER A 40 17.24 8.83 22.59
N VAL A 41 16.47 8.80 23.69
CA VAL A 41 15.38 7.84 23.92
C VAL A 41 14.19 8.21 23.04
N LEU A 42 13.82 9.49 23.01
CA LEU A 42 12.76 9.97 22.14
C LEU A 42 13.11 9.76 20.67
N ARG A 43 14.36 10.02 20.28
CA ARG A 43 14.86 9.81 18.91
C ARG A 43 14.73 8.35 18.48
N ALA A 44 15.13 7.40 19.32
CA ALA A 44 14.98 5.97 19.04
C ALA A 44 13.51 5.57 18.88
N SER A 45 12.62 6.10 19.73
CA SER A 45 11.17 5.84 19.65
C SER A 45 10.53 6.39 18.37
N LEU A 46 10.89 7.62 17.97
CA LEU A 46 10.44 8.24 16.73
C LEU A 46 10.96 7.48 15.51
N GLU A 47 12.22 7.05 15.51
CA GLU A 47 12.82 6.27 14.43
C GLU A 47 12.11 4.91 14.27
N TYR A 48 11.85 4.22 15.38
CA TYR A 48 11.08 2.99 15.37
C TYR A 48 9.68 3.20 14.79
N THR A 49 9.00 4.27 15.19
CA THR A 49 7.66 4.62 14.72
C THR A 49 7.65 4.96 13.23
N ALA A 50 8.65 5.70 12.75
CA ALA A 50 8.82 6.04 11.34
C ALA A 50 9.02 4.79 10.49
N ARG A 51 9.94 3.90 10.90
CA ARG A 51 10.20 2.62 10.23
C ARG A 51 8.97 1.71 10.23
N SER A 52 8.27 1.60 11.34
CA SER A 52 7.03 0.82 11.44
C SER A 52 5.94 1.34 10.50
N SER A 53 5.79 2.67 10.42
CA SER A 53 4.84 3.31 9.50
C SER A 53 5.21 3.01 8.03
N LEU A 54 6.49 3.12 7.67
CA LEU A 54 6.97 2.81 6.33
C LEU A 54 6.75 1.32 5.97
N LEU A 55 7.02 0.39 6.89
CA LEU A 55 6.77 -1.03 6.67
C LEU A 55 5.28 -1.33 6.43
N ARG A 56 4.39 -0.66 7.16
CA ARG A 56 2.93 -0.79 6.94
C ARG A 56 2.53 -0.19 5.60
N ALA A 57 3.08 0.94 5.20
CA ALA A 57 2.84 1.54 3.90
C ALA A 57 3.18 0.57 2.75
N LEU A 58 4.37 -0.05 2.82
CA LEU A 58 4.82 -1.03 1.84
C LEU A 58 3.90 -2.25 1.76
N ARG A 59 3.29 -2.67 2.88
CA ARG A 59 2.30 -3.75 2.86
C ARG A 59 1.04 -3.35 2.10
N HIS A 60 0.49 -2.16 2.36
CA HIS A 60 -0.68 -1.66 1.64
C HIS A 60 -0.40 -1.47 0.15
N GLU A 61 0.77 -0.96 -0.21
CA GLU A 61 1.19 -0.83 -1.61
C GLU A 61 1.31 -2.20 -2.31
N ARG A 62 1.86 -3.21 -1.63
CA ARG A 62 1.88 -4.59 -2.16
C ARG A 62 0.48 -5.15 -2.33
N LEU A 63 -0.44 -4.89 -1.39
CA LEU A 63 -1.83 -5.33 -1.50
C LEU A 63 -2.52 -4.67 -2.70
N ALA A 64 -2.38 -3.35 -2.88
CA ALA A 64 -2.89 -2.64 -4.04
C ALA A 64 -2.34 -3.23 -5.35
N ASN A 65 -1.02 -3.44 -5.44
CA ASN A 65 -0.38 -4.03 -6.61
C ASN A 65 -0.89 -5.46 -6.91
N LEU A 66 -1.10 -6.29 -5.88
CA LEU A 66 -1.65 -7.63 -6.05
C LEU A 66 -3.10 -7.60 -6.54
N GLN A 67 -3.90 -6.69 -5.99
CA GLN A 67 -5.29 -6.49 -6.39
C GLN A 67 -5.40 -5.95 -7.83
N GLU A 68 -4.58 -4.96 -8.21
CA GLU A 68 -4.50 -4.46 -9.59
C GLU A 68 -4.10 -5.56 -10.57
N ARG A 69 -3.17 -6.45 -10.20
CA ARG A 69 -2.77 -7.61 -11.02
C ARG A 69 -3.87 -8.66 -11.13
N ASP A 70 -4.58 -8.97 -10.04
CA ASP A 70 -5.71 -9.89 -10.05
C ASP A 70 -6.89 -9.32 -10.86
N MET A 71 -7.15 -8.02 -10.75
CA MET A 71 -8.10 -7.32 -11.62
C MET A 71 -7.64 -7.35 -13.08
N GLY A 72 -6.37 -7.07 -13.35
CA GLY A 72 -5.79 -7.09 -14.69
C GLY A 72 -5.83 -8.47 -15.35
N SER A 73 -5.53 -9.53 -14.60
CA SER A 73 -5.61 -10.92 -15.08
C SER A 73 -7.06 -11.36 -15.34
N ARG A 74 -8.01 -10.91 -14.51
CA ARG A 74 -9.45 -11.16 -14.69
C ARG A 74 -10.05 -10.34 -15.85
N CYS A 75 -9.58 -9.10 -16.04
CA CYS A 75 -9.98 -8.25 -17.17
C CYS A 75 -9.33 -8.70 -18.50
N TYR A 76 -8.19 -9.39 -18.46
CA TYR A 76 -7.55 -10.03 -19.62
C TYR A 76 -8.12 -11.41 -20.00
N CYS A 77 -9.24 -11.86 -19.41
CA CYS A 77 -9.90 -13.10 -19.82
C CYS A 77 -10.86 -12.91 -21.01
N LYS A 78 -10.32 -12.44 -22.15
CA LYS A 78 -10.88 -12.66 -23.50
C LYS A 78 -9.75 -12.77 -24.53
N SER A 79 -9.07 -13.91 -24.58
CA SER A 79 -8.42 -14.43 -25.83
C SER A 79 -7.70 -15.77 -25.66
N ARG A 80 -8.21 -16.70 -24.85
CA ARG A 80 -7.91 -18.12 -25.07
C ARG A 80 -9.20 -18.92 -24.99
N ALA A 81 -10.01 -18.78 -26.04
CA ALA A 81 -10.74 -19.95 -26.51
C ALA A 81 -9.70 -21.05 -26.79
N PRO A 82 -9.94 -22.31 -26.40
CA PRO A 82 -9.07 -23.39 -26.82
C PRO A 82 -9.10 -23.45 -28.34
N ILE A 83 -7.96 -23.24 -28.99
CA ILE A 83 -7.77 -23.69 -30.36
C ILE A 83 -7.45 -25.18 -30.23
N HIS A 84 -8.48 -25.99 -30.52
CA HIS A 84 -8.50 -27.44 -30.77
C HIS A 84 -7.61 -28.34 -29.90
#